data_AF-A0A2P5B5E2-F1
#
_entry.id   AF-A0A2P5B5E2-F1
#
_cell.length_a   1.000
_cell.length_b   1.000
_cell.length_c   1.000
_cell.angle_alpha   90.00
_cell.angle_beta   90.00
_cell.angle_gamma   90.00
#
_symmetry.space_group_name_H-M   'P 1'
#
loop_
_entity.id
_entity.type
_entity.pdbx_description
1 polymer ?
#
loop_
_entity_poly.entity_id
_entity_poly.type
_entity_poly.pdbx_seq_one_letter_code
_entity_poly.pdbx_strand_id
1 'polypeptide(L)'
;MKKILPKVVKQCVSTEGVDAEYIRNDILPEFFKNFWVRRMALDRRNYRQLGETTVEMANKVGVADIVGRVVKDLKDESEPYRRMVMETIEKTSDDSNVMLNGFGAVVNSLGRRVKPYLPQICGTITWRLNNKSAKVRQQATDLISRIAVVMKQCQEEQLMGHLGVMPPPIKYLLPRLTPILKNRHKKVQENCTDLVGRIADRGAEFCPS
;
A
#
# COMPACT_ATOMS: atom_id res chain seq x y z
N MET A 1 5.08 9.23 -33.51
CA MET A 1 4.95 10.49 -32.74
C MET A 1 4.50 10.30 -31.29
N LYS A 2 3.44 9.53 -30.96
CA LYS A 2 2.91 9.44 -29.57
C LYS A 2 3.90 8.98 -28.48
N LYS A 3 5.03 8.35 -28.83
CA LYS A 3 6.07 7.89 -27.87
C LYS A 3 6.97 9.02 -27.35
N ILE A 4 7.14 10.11 -28.10
CA ILE A 4 8.06 11.20 -27.72
C ILE A 4 7.37 12.20 -26.78
N LEU A 5 6.07 12.42 -26.99
CA LEU A 5 5.28 13.42 -26.25
C LEU A 5 5.36 13.29 -24.72
N PRO A 6 5.20 12.10 -24.09
CA PRO A 6 5.34 12.00 -22.63
C PRO A 6 6.73 12.44 -22.13
N LYS A 7 7.79 12.20 -22.92
CA LYS A 7 9.15 12.65 -22.55
C LYS A 7 9.28 14.16 -22.59
N VAL A 8 8.68 14.80 -23.61
CA VAL A 8 8.66 16.26 -23.75
C VAL A 8 7.85 16.87 -22.61
N VAL A 9 6.66 16.34 -22.34
CA VAL A 9 5.82 16.79 -21.22
C VAL A 9 6.58 16.69 -19.89
N LYS A 10 7.27 15.57 -19.64
CA LYS A 10 8.12 15.41 -18.45
C LYS A 10 9.14 16.53 -18.33
N GLN A 11 9.91 16.79 -19.38
CA GLN A 11 10.95 17.84 -19.38
C GLN A 11 10.37 19.23 -19.15
N CYS A 12 9.24 19.56 -19.80
CA CYS A 12 8.57 20.84 -19.60
C CYS A 12 8.10 21.01 -18.15
N VAL A 13 7.46 19.99 -17.57
CA VAL A 13 6.96 20.01 -16.20
C VAL A 13 8.08 20.14 -15.17
N SER A 14 9.26 19.56 -15.43
CA SER A 14 10.43 19.69 -14.55
C SER A 14 11.09 21.08 -14.59
N THR A 15 10.75 21.96 -15.54
CA THR A 15 11.44 23.24 -15.72
C THR A 15 11.02 24.27 -14.67
N GLU A 16 11.96 25.10 -14.21
CA GLU A 16 11.68 26.26 -13.36
C GLU A 16 10.96 27.33 -14.19
N GLY A 17 9.75 27.72 -13.77
CA GLY A 17 8.88 28.65 -14.50
C GLY A 17 7.59 28.05 -15.03
N VAL A 18 7.39 26.73 -14.94
CA VAL A 18 6.10 26.10 -15.21
C VAL A 18 5.29 25.99 -13.91
N ASP A 19 4.22 26.79 -13.82
CA ASP A 19 3.37 26.84 -12.65
C ASP A 19 2.47 25.61 -12.52
N ALA A 20 2.24 25.20 -11.26
CA ALA A 20 1.37 24.07 -10.94
C ALA A 20 -0.08 24.28 -11.42
N GLU A 21 -0.57 25.53 -11.41
CA GLU A 21 -1.91 25.87 -11.88
C GLU A 21 -2.07 25.64 -13.39
N TYR A 22 -1.10 26.09 -14.19
CA TYR A 22 -1.06 25.82 -15.63
C TYR A 22 -1.05 24.32 -15.92
N ILE A 23 -0.26 23.54 -15.18
CA ILE A 23 -0.25 22.09 -15.33
C ILE A 23 -1.64 21.51 -15.04
N ARG A 24 -2.30 21.91 -13.93
CA ARG A 24 -3.62 21.41 -13.54
C ARG A 24 -4.71 21.68 -14.56
N ASN A 25 -4.72 22.89 -15.11
CA ASN A 25 -5.81 23.39 -15.94
C ASN A 25 -5.64 23.01 -17.42
N ASP A 26 -4.42 23.09 -17.94
CA ASP A 26 -4.17 22.96 -19.39
C ASP A 26 -3.53 21.63 -19.77
N ILE A 27 -2.61 21.11 -18.95
CA ILE A 27 -1.85 19.90 -19.29
C ILE A 27 -2.58 18.63 -18.84
N LEU A 28 -2.98 18.53 -17.55
CA LEU A 28 -3.53 17.30 -16.99
C LEU A 28 -4.78 16.79 -17.74
N PRO A 29 -5.79 17.62 -18.08
CA PRO A 29 -7.00 17.12 -18.72
C PRO A 29 -6.71 16.41 -20.06
N GLU A 30 -5.93 17.06 -20.93
CA GLU A 30 -5.59 16.50 -22.23
C GLU A 30 -4.55 15.37 -22.12
N PHE A 31 -3.65 15.41 -21.14
CA PHE A 31 -2.71 14.32 -20.91
C PHE A 31 -3.43 13.02 -20.52
N PHE A 32 -4.30 13.06 -19.51
CA PHE A 32 -5.02 11.86 -19.06
C PHE A 32 -5.97 11.34 -20.14
N LYS A 33 -6.71 12.23 -20.80
CA LYS A 33 -7.63 11.85 -21.89
C LYS A 33 -6.94 11.11 -23.03
N ASN A 34 -5.74 11.54 -23.43
CA ASN A 34 -5.08 11.01 -24.63
C ASN A 34 -4.08 9.87 -24.34
N PHE A 35 -3.44 9.86 -23.18
CA PHE A 35 -2.37 8.91 -22.86
C PHE A 35 -2.78 7.84 -21.85
N TRP A 36 -3.73 8.09 -20.95
CA TRP A 36 -4.23 7.08 -20.02
C TRP A 36 -5.32 6.23 -20.65
N VAL A 37 -4.95 5.43 -21.66
CA VAL A 37 -5.85 4.53 -22.40
C VAL A 37 -5.34 3.09 -22.37
N ARG A 38 -6.25 2.09 -22.42
CA ARG A 38 -5.93 0.64 -22.32
C ARG A 38 -4.77 0.19 -23.24
N ARG A 39 -4.72 0.71 -24.48
CA ARG A 39 -3.65 0.43 -25.46
C ARG A 39 -2.24 0.79 -24.98
N MET A 40 -2.10 1.78 -24.10
CA MET A 40 -0.79 2.22 -23.59
C MET A 40 -0.22 1.24 -22.56
N ALA A 41 -1.09 0.50 -21.87
CA ALA A 41 -0.70 -0.49 -20.88
C ALA A 41 -0.21 -1.82 -21.48
N LEU A 42 -0.45 -2.05 -22.78
CA LEU A 42 -0.03 -3.28 -23.47
C LEU A 42 1.49 -3.31 -23.76
N ASP A 43 2.12 -2.15 -23.95
CA ASP A 43 3.56 -2.03 -24.22
C ASP A 43 4.29 -1.52 -22.97
N ARG A 44 5.17 -2.36 -22.41
CA ARG A 44 5.94 -2.05 -21.19
C ARG A 44 6.74 -0.76 -21.28
N ARG A 45 7.23 -0.36 -22.46
CA ARG A 45 8.03 0.88 -22.61
C ARG A 45 7.13 2.11 -22.50
N ASN A 46 5.98 2.08 -23.16
CA ASN A 46 5.00 3.17 -23.11
C ASN A 46 4.44 3.30 -21.69
N TYR A 47 4.10 2.16 -21.08
CA TYR A 47 3.69 2.06 -19.68
C TYR A 47 4.70 2.73 -18.73
N ARG A 48 5.98 2.34 -18.80
CA ARG A 48 7.03 2.87 -17.92
C ARG A 48 7.20 4.39 -18.09
N GLN A 49 7.30 4.85 -19.32
CA GLN A 49 7.49 6.27 -19.63
C GLN A 49 6.29 7.12 -19.20
N LEU A 50 5.07 6.61 -19.41
CA LEU A 50 3.85 7.27 -18.96
C LEU A 50 3.80 7.40 -17.43
N GLY A 51 4.14 6.31 -16.72
CA GLY A 51 4.24 6.29 -15.27
C GLY A 51 5.24 7.32 -14.75
N GLU A 52 6.47 7.33 -15.28
CA GLU A 52 7.51 8.30 -14.89
C GLU A 52 7.10 9.76 -15.15
N THR A 53 6.42 10.02 -16.27
CA THR A 53 5.92 11.37 -16.57
C THR A 53 4.82 11.79 -15.60
N THR A 54 3.98 10.84 -15.21
CA THR A 54 2.88 11.08 -14.26
C THR A 54 3.40 11.33 -12.84
N VAL A 55 4.48 10.66 -12.43
CA VAL A 55 5.20 10.91 -11.17
C VAL A 55 5.78 12.33 -11.16
N GLU A 56 6.41 12.75 -12.25
CA GLU A 56 6.98 14.10 -12.35
C GLU A 56 5.90 15.18 -12.21
N MET A 57 4.74 14.99 -12.86
CA MET A 57 3.60 15.89 -12.67
C MET A 57 3.09 15.88 -11.24
N ALA A 58 3.03 14.71 -10.58
CA ALA A 58 2.62 14.61 -9.18
C ALA A 58 3.54 15.41 -8.25
N ASN A 59 4.85 15.43 -8.50
CA ASN A 59 5.81 16.21 -7.73
C ASN A 59 5.57 17.73 -7.82
N LYS A 60 4.99 18.21 -8.93
CA LYS A 60 4.69 19.64 -9.15
C LYS A 60 3.29 20.04 -8.69
N VAL A 61 2.26 19.28 -9.04
CA VAL A 61 0.86 19.66 -8.74
C VAL A 61 0.35 19.11 -7.42
N GLY A 62 0.97 18.05 -6.90
CA GLY A 62 0.55 17.30 -5.73
C GLY A 62 0.04 15.90 -6.05
N VAL A 63 0.35 14.94 -5.17
CA VAL A 63 -0.05 13.53 -5.31
C VAL A 63 -1.57 13.35 -5.31
N ALA A 64 -2.29 14.10 -4.47
CA ALA A 64 -3.74 13.99 -4.34
C ALA A 64 -4.46 14.29 -5.67
N ASP A 65 -4.00 15.29 -6.42
CA ASP A 65 -4.58 15.67 -7.72
C ASP A 65 -4.42 14.57 -8.76
N ILE A 66 -3.25 13.93 -8.81
CA ILE A 66 -2.96 12.84 -9.75
C ILE A 66 -3.74 11.58 -9.36
N VAL A 67 -3.70 11.18 -8.09
CA VAL A 67 -4.41 9.99 -7.58
C VAL A 67 -5.91 10.13 -7.78
N GLY A 68 -6.49 11.29 -7.50
CA GLY A 68 -7.92 11.56 -7.68
C GLY A 68 -8.40 11.35 -9.13
N ARG A 69 -7.52 11.55 -10.12
CA ARG A 69 -7.84 11.36 -11.54
C ARG A 69 -7.83 9.89 -11.98
N VAL A 70 -6.95 9.08 -11.40
CA VAL A 70 -6.72 7.68 -11.81
C VAL A 70 -7.38 6.64 -10.90
N VAL A 71 -7.81 7.02 -9.70
CA VAL A 71 -8.34 6.04 -8.71
C VAL A 71 -9.55 5.26 -9.22
N LYS A 72 -10.40 5.89 -10.05
CA LYS A 72 -11.56 5.22 -10.67
C LYS A 72 -11.14 4.10 -11.62
N ASP A 73 -9.98 4.23 -12.24
CA ASP A 73 -9.45 3.29 -13.24
C ASP A 73 -8.91 2.01 -12.60
N LEU A 74 -8.77 1.97 -11.27
CA LEU A 74 -8.48 0.74 -10.52
C LEU A 74 -9.56 -0.34 -10.67
N LYS A 75 -10.77 0.07 -11.09
CA LYS A 75 -11.89 -0.83 -11.38
C LYS A 75 -12.01 -1.21 -12.85
N ASP A 76 -11.06 -0.82 -13.71
CA ASP A 76 -11.12 -1.15 -15.13
C ASP A 76 -11.01 -2.67 -15.38
N GLU A 77 -11.71 -3.16 -16.40
CA GLU A 77 -11.72 -4.59 -16.74
C GLU A 77 -10.34 -5.08 -17.21
N SER A 78 -9.55 -4.21 -17.84
CA SER A 78 -8.23 -4.55 -18.39
C SER A 78 -7.19 -4.69 -17.27
N GLU A 79 -6.77 -5.92 -16.99
CA GLU A 79 -5.72 -6.19 -15.99
C GLU A 79 -4.40 -5.44 -16.28
N PRO A 80 -3.87 -5.37 -17.52
CA PRO A 80 -2.68 -4.57 -17.81
C PRO A 80 -2.86 -3.09 -17.44
N TYR A 81 -4.05 -2.54 -17.71
CA TYR A 81 -4.35 -1.14 -17.40
C TYR A 81 -4.47 -0.90 -15.90
N ARG A 82 -5.18 -1.76 -15.17
CA ARG A 82 -5.21 -1.72 -13.69
C ARG A 82 -3.80 -1.82 -13.09
N ARG A 83 -2.95 -2.68 -13.63
CA ARG A 83 -1.55 -2.81 -13.18
C ARG A 83 -0.78 -1.51 -13.42
N MET A 84 -0.97 -0.87 -14.57
CA MET A 84 -0.38 0.42 -14.88
C MET A 84 -0.82 1.52 -13.90
N VAL A 85 -2.12 1.57 -13.61
CA VAL A 85 -2.69 2.51 -12.63
C VAL A 85 -2.07 2.29 -11.26
N MET A 86 -2.10 1.04 -10.76
CA MET A 86 -1.55 0.68 -9.45
C MET A 86 -0.07 1.01 -9.32
N GLU A 87 0.75 0.63 -10.30
CA GLU A 87 2.20 0.84 -10.23
C GLU A 87 2.54 2.33 -10.38
N THR A 88 1.73 3.13 -11.08
CA THR A 88 1.91 4.58 -11.11
C THR A 88 1.54 5.23 -9.78
N ILE A 89 0.43 4.82 -9.15
CA ILE A 89 0.06 5.28 -7.81
C ILE A 89 1.19 4.94 -6.81
N GLU A 90 1.69 3.70 -6.83
CA GLU A 90 2.80 3.27 -5.96
C GLU A 90 4.09 4.07 -6.22
N LYS A 91 4.36 4.51 -7.45
CA LYS A 91 5.55 5.33 -7.76
C LYS A 91 5.38 6.80 -7.43
N THR A 92 4.17 7.36 -7.55
CA THR A 92 3.91 8.78 -7.22
C THR A 92 4.01 9.04 -5.72
N SER A 93 3.90 7.99 -4.92
CA SER A 93 4.16 8.03 -3.49
C SER A 93 5.43 7.24 -3.20
N ASP A 94 6.54 7.90 -2.91
CA ASP A 94 7.78 7.22 -2.44
C ASP A 94 7.49 6.23 -1.30
N ASP A 95 6.42 6.47 -0.56
CA ASP A 95 5.79 5.53 0.31
C ASP A 95 4.88 4.53 -0.41
N SER A 96 5.32 3.26 -0.46
CA SER A 96 4.44 2.09 -0.57
C SER A 96 3.30 2.09 0.47
N ASN A 97 3.33 3.03 1.41
CA ASN A 97 2.31 3.29 2.40
C ASN A 97 1.10 4.07 1.89
N VAL A 98 1.08 4.79 0.76
CA VAL A 98 -0.13 5.61 0.45
C VAL A 98 -1.39 4.76 0.27
N MET A 99 -1.30 3.65 -0.47
CA MET A 99 -2.44 2.74 -0.61
C MET A 99 -2.75 2.00 0.71
N LEU A 100 -1.73 1.66 1.50
CA LEU A 100 -1.91 1.05 2.83
C LEU A 100 -2.51 2.03 3.85
N ASN A 101 -2.11 3.29 3.81
CA ASN A 101 -2.57 4.40 4.63
C ASN A 101 -4.00 4.75 4.23
N GLY A 102 -4.28 4.88 2.94
CA GLY A 102 -5.60 5.15 2.39
C GLY A 102 -6.58 4.03 2.74
N PHE A 103 -6.20 2.76 2.50
CA PHE A 103 -7.03 1.63 2.89
C PHE A 103 -7.24 1.56 4.40
N GLY A 104 -6.17 1.73 5.19
CA GLY A 104 -6.26 1.77 6.65
C GLY A 104 -7.17 2.90 7.15
N ALA A 105 -7.08 4.09 6.57
CA ALA A 105 -7.93 5.23 6.92
C ALA A 105 -9.39 4.99 6.56
N VAL A 106 -9.68 4.38 5.40
CA VAL A 106 -11.05 4.01 5.01
C VAL A 106 -11.62 2.95 5.96
N VAL A 107 -10.84 1.91 6.28
CA VAL A 107 -11.28 0.87 7.22
C VAL A 107 -11.51 1.44 8.62
N ASN A 108 -10.61 2.28 9.11
CA ASN A 108 -10.72 2.94 10.43
C ASN A 108 -11.90 3.91 10.49
N SER A 109 -12.15 4.70 9.45
CA SER A 109 -13.29 5.63 9.41
C SER A 109 -14.64 4.92 9.27
N LEU A 110 -14.70 3.78 8.58
CA LEU A 110 -15.91 2.96 8.50
C LEU A 110 -16.22 2.25 9.83
N GLY A 111 -15.21 1.95 10.66
CA GLY A 111 -15.39 1.30 11.96
C GLY A 111 -16.18 0.00 11.82
N ARG A 112 -17.25 -0.17 12.63
CA ARG A 112 -18.12 -1.37 12.60
C ARG A 112 -18.80 -1.64 11.25
N ARG A 113 -18.94 -0.63 10.39
CA ARG A 113 -19.56 -0.78 9.06
C ARG A 113 -18.69 -1.60 8.11
N VAL A 114 -17.41 -1.79 8.41
CA VAL A 114 -16.51 -2.63 7.60
C VAL A 114 -16.79 -4.13 7.79
N LYS A 115 -17.53 -4.51 8.85
CA LYS A 115 -17.75 -5.92 9.24
C LYS A 115 -18.15 -6.85 8.08
N PRO A 116 -19.11 -6.51 7.20
CA PRO A 116 -19.49 -7.38 6.08
C PRO A 116 -18.36 -7.64 5.07
N TYR A 117 -17.38 -6.74 5.00
CA TYR A 117 -16.27 -6.81 4.07
C TYR A 117 -15.02 -7.48 4.68
N LEU A 118 -14.95 -7.64 6.00
CA LEU A 118 -13.80 -8.22 6.68
C LEU A 118 -13.41 -9.61 6.18
N PRO A 119 -14.34 -10.56 5.88
CA PRO A 119 -13.95 -11.87 5.35
C PRO A 119 -13.20 -11.76 4.01
N GLN A 120 -13.64 -10.90 3.10
CA GLN A 120 -13.00 -10.69 1.80
C GLN A 120 -11.63 -10.00 1.94
N ILE A 121 -11.55 -9.01 2.84
CA ILE A 121 -10.31 -8.30 3.15
C ILE A 121 -9.29 -9.28 3.73
N CYS A 122 -9.68 -10.08 4.71
CA CYS A 122 -8.84 -11.11 5.32
C CYS A 122 -8.40 -12.15 4.28
N GLY A 123 -9.29 -12.65 3.43
CA GLY A 123 -8.93 -13.59 2.36
C GLY A 123 -7.87 -13.02 1.40
N THR A 124 -7.99 -11.76 1.02
CA THR A 124 -7.01 -11.07 0.17
C THR A 124 -5.67 -10.88 0.89
N ILE A 125 -5.69 -10.53 2.17
CA ILE A 125 -4.50 -10.40 3.01
C ILE A 125 -3.77 -11.74 3.14
N THR A 126 -4.49 -12.82 3.46
CA THR A 126 -3.91 -14.18 3.55
C THR A 126 -3.25 -14.60 2.25
N TRP A 127 -3.87 -14.30 1.11
CA TRP A 127 -3.26 -14.56 -0.20
C TRP A 127 -1.97 -13.76 -0.41
N ARG A 128 -1.93 -12.48 0.02
CA ARG A 128 -0.72 -11.65 -0.04
C ARG A 128 0.38 -12.11 0.92
N LEU A 129 0.03 -12.64 2.10
CA LEU A 129 0.98 -13.22 3.06
C LEU A 129 1.70 -14.46 2.49
N ASN A 130 1.06 -15.20 1.58
CA ASN A 130 1.66 -16.37 0.91
C ASN A 130 2.37 -16.02 -0.41
N ASN A 131 2.50 -14.73 -0.76
CA ASN A 131 3.13 -14.30 -1.99
C ASN A 131 4.66 -14.55 -1.98
N LYS A 132 5.26 -14.87 -3.13
CA LYS A 132 6.72 -15.08 -3.26
C LYS A 132 7.54 -13.83 -2.89
N SER A 133 7.03 -12.63 -3.16
CA SER A 133 7.72 -11.38 -2.87
C SER A 133 7.69 -11.02 -1.38
N ALA A 134 8.86 -10.88 -0.77
CA ALA A 134 8.98 -10.44 0.63
C ALA A 134 8.37 -9.05 0.87
N LYS A 135 8.46 -8.14 -0.11
CA LYS A 135 7.85 -6.80 -0.04
C LYS A 135 6.32 -6.90 0.06
N VAL A 136 5.70 -7.76 -0.73
CA VAL A 136 4.23 -7.95 -0.72
C VAL A 136 3.76 -8.56 0.60
N ARG A 137 4.52 -9.51 1.15
CA ARG A 137 4.23 -10.08 2.48
C ARG A 137 4.33 -9.03 3.58
N GLN A 138 5.38 -8.21 3.56
CA GLN A 138 5.56 -7.12 4.52
C GLN A 138 4.40 -6.12 4.47
N GLN A 139 3.97 -5.69 3.27
CA GLN A 139 2.80 -4.83 3.10
C GLN A 139 1.51 -5.43 3.69
N ALA A 140 1.32 -6.75 3.57
CA ALA A 140 0.18 -7.43 4.16
C ALA A 140 0.22 -7.37 5.70
N THR A 141 1.38 -7.63 6.31
CA THR A 141 1.58 -7.49 7.77
C THR A 141 1.39 -6.05 8.25
N ASP A 142 1.88 -5.07 7.49
CA ASP A 142 1.69 -3.65 7.79
C ASP A 142 0.20 -3.25 7.75
N LEU A 143 -0.57 -3.81 6.80
CA LEU A 143 -2.01 -3.60 6.72
C LEU A 143 -2.75 -4.20 7.92
N ILE A 144 -2.41 -5.44 8.29
CA ILE A 144 -2.97 -6.13 9.45
C ILE A 144 -2.82 -5.28 10.71
N SER A 145 -1.62 -4.75 10.94
CA SER A 145 -1.32 -3.92 12.11
C SER A 145 -2.20 -2.67 12.19
N ARG A 146 -2.62 -2.11 11.05
CA ARG A 146 -3.44 -0.89 10.97
C ARG A 146 -4.93 -1.16 11.13
N ILE A 147 -5.41 -2.33 10.70
CA ILE A 147 -6.85 -2.68 10.76
C ILE A 147 -7.21 -3.50 12.01
N ALA A 148 -6.23 -4.01 12.77
CA ALA A 148 -6.42 -4.85 13.94
C ALA A 148 -7.39 -4.24 14.97
N VAL A 149 -7.33 -2.93 15.19
CA VAL A 149 -8.24 -2.22 16.11
C VAL A 149 -9.69 -2.35 15.65
N VAL A 150 -9.96 -2.16 14.36
CA VAL A 150 -11.31 -2.28 13.80
C VAL A 150 -11.79 -3.72 13.81
N MET A 151 -10.90 -4.69 13.52
CA MET A 151 -11.24 -6.11 13.61
C MET A 151 -11.67 -6.50 15.03
N LYS A 152 -10.97 -6.00 16.06
CA LYS A 152 -11.38 -6.18 17.47
C LYS A 152 -12.72 -5.50 17.77
N GLN A 153 -12.95 -4.28 17.30
CA GLN A 153 -14.23 -3.57 17.48
C GLN A 153 -15.42 -4.26 16.79
N CYS A 154 -15.16 -5.00 15.71
CA CYS A 154 -16.14 -5.81 14.98
C CYS A 154 -16.41 -7.19 15.62
N GLN A 155 -15.66 -7.55 16.66
CA GLN A 155 -15.70 -8.85 17.34
C GLN A 155 -15.32 -10.04 16.42
N GLU A 156 -14.42 -9.81 15.45
CA GLU A 156 -13.98 -10.82 14.49
C GLU A 156 -12.64 -11.47 14.91
N GLU A 157 -12.60 -12.00 16.14
CA GLU A 157 -11.37 -12.58 16.71
C GLU A 157 -10.93 -13.87 16.00
N GLN A 158 -11.88 -14.64 15.48
CA GLN A 158 -11.57 -15.83 14.67
C GLN A 158 -10.82 -15.46 13.39
N LEU A 159 -11.23 -14.38 12.69
CA LEU A 159 -10.52 -13.90 11.51
C LEU A 159 -9.13 -13.37 11.87
N MET A 160 -8.96 -12.70 13.02
CA MET A 160 -7.63 -12.33 13.52
C MET A 160 -6.75 -13.57 13.78
N GLY A 161 -7.33 -14.66 14.29
CA GLY A 161 -6.64 -15.94 14.46
C GLY A 161 -6.07 -16.51 13.15
N HIS A 162 -6.88 -16.50 12.09
CA HIS A 162 -6.46 -16.99 10.76
C HIS A 162 -5.36 -16.15 10.11
N LEU A 163 -5.26 -14.86 10.47
CA LEU A 163 -4.20 -13.96 10.01
C LEU A 163 -2.91 -14.08 10.83
N GLY A 164 -2.86 -14.97 11.83
CA GLY A 164 -1.71 -15.11 12.73
C GLY A 164 -1.55 -13.94 13.71
N VAL A 165 -2.61 -13.15 13.90
CA VAL A 165 -2.63 -12.01 14.85
C VAL A 165 -2.89 -12.48 16.27
N MET A 166 -3.59 -13.60 16.43
CA MET A 166 -3.72 -14.25 17.73
C MET A 166 -2.41 -14.96 18.06
N PRO A 167 -1.69 -14.54 19.11
CA PRO A 167 -0.50 -15.27 19.53
C PRO A 167 -0.91 -16.69 19.94
N PRO A 168 -0.11 -17.73 19.63
CA PRO A 168 -0.20 -18.98 20.39
C PRO A 168 -0.05 -18.66 21.89
N PRO A 169 -0.54 -19.52 22.81
CA PRO A 169 -0.45 -19.25 24.23
C PRO A 169 0.94 -18.73 24.61
N ILE A 170 1.03 -17.64 25.38
CA ILE A 170 2.26 -16.85 25.61
C ILE A 170 3.45 -17.74 25.99
N LYS A 171 3.18 -18.82 26.74
CA LYS A 171 4.10 -19.91 27.10
C LYS A 171 4.90 -20.49 25.93
N TYR A 172 4.31 -20.59 24.74
CA TYR A 172 4.95 -21.14 23.53
C TYR A 172 5.53 -20.07 22.60
N LEU A 173 5.20 -18.80 22.82
CA LEU A 173 5.62 -17.69 21.98
C LEU A 173 7.03 -17.21 22.36
N LEU A 174 7.30 -17.00 23.64
CA LEU A 174 8.59 -16.47 24.10
C LEU A 174 9.78 -17.35 23.69
N PRO A 175 9.76 -18.69 23.85
CA PRO A 175 10.86 -19.54 23.39
C PRO A 175 11.13 -19.45 21.88
N ARG A 176 10.10 -19.13 21.07
CA ARG A 176 10.24 -18.94 19.62
C ARG A 176 10.79 -17.55 19.26
N LEU A 177 10.57 -16.54 20.10
CA LEU A 177 11.09 -15.18 19.91
C LEU A 177 12.55 -15.05 20.36
N THR A 178 12.99 -15.81 21.38
CA THR A 178 14.38 -15.79 21.89
C THR A 178 15.47 -15.94 20.80
N PRO A 179 15.39 -16.89 19.85
CA PRO A 179 16.37 -16.97 18.78
C PRO A 179 16.27 -15.80 17.78
N ILE A 180 15.07 -15.20 17.61
CA ILE A 180 14.84 -14.09 16.68
C ILE A 180 15.44 -12.78 17.21
N LEU A 181 15.50 -12.59 18.53
CA LEU A 181 16.17 -11.44 19.15
C LEU A 181 17.67 -11.36 18.79
N LYS A 182 18.30 -12.51 18.52
CA LYS A 182 19.71 -12.59 18.08
C LYS A 182 19.91 -12.21 16.60
N ASN A 183 18.84 -11.85 15.88
CA ASN A 183 18.92 -11.48 14.46
C ASN A 183 19.70 -10.16 14.30
N ARG A 184 20.61 -10.08 13.32
CA ARG A 184 21.45 -8.89 13.07
C ARG A 184 20.69 -7.71 12.44
N HIS A 185 19.48 -7.94 11.94
CA HIS A 185 18.69 -6.92 11.26
C HIS A 185 17.96 -6.04 12.28
N LYS A 186 18.32 -4.75 12.33
CA LYS A 186 17.78 -3.75 13.29
C LYS A 186 16.26 -3.77 13.43
N LYS A 187 15.51 -3.71 12.31
CA LYS A 187 14.04 -3.74 12.32
C LYS A 187 13.44 -5.02 12.93
N VAL A 188 14.13 -6.16 12.80
CA VAL A 188 13.68 -7.44 13.39
C VAL A 188 13.88 -7.41 14.90
N GLN A 189 15.03 -6.89 15.36
CA GLN A 189 15.30 -6.73 16.78
C GLN A 189 14.33 -5.75 17.43
N GLU A 190 14.11 -4.57 16.84
CA GLU A 190 13.18 -3.56 17.37
C GLU A 190 11.77 -4.14 17.52
N ASN A 191 11.23 -4.75 16.46
CA ASN A 191 9.90 -5.35 16.50
C ASN A 191 9.77 -6.50 17.52
N CYS A 192 10.82 -7.33 17.65
CA CYS A 192 10.81 -8.43 18.61
C CYS A 192 10.92 -7.93 20.06
N THR A 193 11.77 -6.94 20.32
CA THR A 193 11.90 -6.31 21.63
C THR A 193 10.59 -5.63 22.05
N ASP A 194 9.96 -4.87 21.14
CA ASP A 194 8.66 -4.23 21.38
C ASP A 194 7.57 -5.25 21.71
N LEU A 195 7.54 -6.38 20.99
CA LEU A 195 6.58 -7.45 21.24
C LEU A 195 6.82 -8.10 22.62
N VAL A 196 8.07 -8.37 22.98
CA VAL A 196 8.43 -8.92 24.29
C VAL A 196 8.05 -7.95 25.41
N GLY A 197 8.30 -6.65 25.23
CA GLY A 197 7.88 -5.60 26.18
C GLY A 197 6.37 -5.58 26.38
N ARG A 198 5.57 -5.61 25.30
CA ARG A 198 4.10 -5.67 25.39
C ARG A 198 3.59 -6.95 26.06
N ILE A 199 4.28 -8.07 25.91
CA ILE A 199 3.96 -9.33 26.60
C ILE A 199 4.27 -9.20 28.10
N ALA A 200 5.42 -8.62 28.46
CA ALA A 200 5.79 -8.38 29.85
C ALA A 200 4.77 -7.47 30.56
N ASP A 201 4.31 -6.40 29.89
CA ASP A 201 3.35 -5.46 30.50
C ASP A 201 1.94 -6.04 30.70
N ARG A 202 1.52 -7.01 29.88
CA ARG A 202 0.11 -7.48 29.81
C ARG A 202 -0.10 -8.96 30.15
N GLY A 203 0.97 -9.73 30.29
CA GLY A 203 0.89 -11.18 30.42
C GLY A 203 2.11 -11.81 31.07
N ALA A 204 2.80 -11.06 31.95
CA ALA A 204 3.93 -11.58 32.73
C ALA A 204 3.56 -12.84 33.52
N GLU A 205 2.31 -12.96 33.98
CA GLU A 205 1.78 -14.15 34.66
C GLU A 205 1.76 -15.44 33.80
N PHE A 206 1.87 -15.31 32.47
CA PHE A 206 1.89 -16.44 31.54
C PHE A 206 3.29 -16.79 31.02
N CYS A 207 4.32 -16.06 31.45
CA CYS A 207 5.71 -16.40 31.17
C CYS A 207 6.09 -17.70 31.89
N PRO A 208 6.76 -18.64 31.22
CA PRO A 208 7.32 -19.80 31.91
C PRO A 208 8.37 -19.32 32.92
N SER A 209 8.24 -19.79 34.17
CA SER A 209 9.23 -19.62 35.24
C SER A 209 10.57 -20.22 34.88
#